data_AF-A0AA95KPY2-F1
#
_entry.id   AF-A0AA95KPY2-F1
#
_cell.length_a   1.000
_cell.length_b   1.000
_cell.length_c   1.000
_cell.angle_alpha   90.00
_cell.angle_beta   90.00
_cell.angle_gamma   90.00
#
_symmetry.space_group_name_H-M   'P 1'
#
loop_
_entity.id
_entity.type
_entity.pdbx_description
1 polymer ?
#
loop_
_entity_poly.entity_id
_entity_poly.type
_entity_poly.pdbx_seq_one_letter_code
_entity_poly.pdbx_strand_id
1 'polypeptide(L)' 'MTVLFGTVEYFEREIEFHLTDVEKRERFQEEIQQIQMKLEEELRNDFICDERLRRECLENLSNACSKLTEDYVV' A
#
# COMPACT_ATOMS: atom_id res chain seq x y z
N MET A 1 11.18 -14.49 5.79
CA MET A 1 10.15 -14.05 6.77
C MET A 1 8.84 -13.95 6.00
N THR A 2 7.83 -14.75 6.35
CA THR A 2 6.49 -14.64 5.78
C THR A 2 5.81 -13.42 6.39
N VAL A 3 5.43 -12.43 5.58
CA VAL A 3 4.63 -11.29 6.05
C VAL A 3 3.16 -11.70 5.96
N LEU A 4 2.39 -11.39 7.00
CA LEU A 4 0.97 -11.72 7.03
C LEU A 4 0.22 -10.78 6.10
N PHE A 5 -0.60 -11.33 5.20
CA PHE A 5 -1.43 -10.55 4.30
C PHE A 5 -2.28 -9.54 5.07
N GLY A 6 -2.32 -8.29 4.60
CA GLY A 6 -3.16 -7.24 5.15
C GLY A 6 -2.56 -6.47 6.33
N THR A 7 -1.33 -6.77 6.77
CA THR A 7 -0.61 -5.93 7.75
C THR A 7 0.01 -4.71 7.07
N VAL A 8 0.39 -3.69 7.85
CA VAL A 8 1.12 -2.51 7.35
C VAL A 8 2.40 -2.92 6.61
N GLU A 9 3.19 -3.82 7.21
CA GLU A 9 4.44 -4.35 6.63
C GLU A 9 4.23 -5.09 5.31
N TYR A 10 3.07 -5.73 5.14
CA TYR A 10 2.71 -6.39 3.87
C TYR A 10 2.54 -5.35 2.78
N PHE A 11 1.74 -4.31 3.05
CA PHE A 11 1.50 -3.24 2.09
C PHE A 11 2.75 -2.41 1.81
N GLU A 12 3.60 -2.14 2.80
CA GLU A 12 4.90 -1.48 2.58
C GLU A 12 5.72 -2.21 1.53
N ARG A 13 5.87 -3.53 1.66
CA ARG A 13 6.62 -4.34 0.70
C ARG A 13 5.98 -4.39 -0.68
N GLU A 14 4.66 -4.49 -0.74
CA GLU A 14 3.95 -4.53 -2.02
C GLU A 14 4.15 -3.21 -2.77
N ILE A 15 4.01 -2.09 -2.08
CA ILE A 15 4.21 -0.75 -2.64
C ILE A 15 5.67 -0.57 -3.06
N GLU A 16 6.65 -0.91 -2.20
CA GLU A 16 8.08 -0.87 -2.54
C GLU A 16 8.43 -1.73 -3.76
N PHE A 17 7.84 -2.93 -3.88
CA PHE A 17 8.02 -3.81 -5.03
C PHE A 17 7.51 -3.16 -6.33
N HIS A 18 6.36 -2.50 -6.29
CA HIS A 18 5.84 -1.75 -7.43
C HIS A 18 6.65 -0.50 -7.74
N LEU A 19 7.30 0.11 -6.74
CA LEU A 19 8.14 1.29 -6.90
C LEU A 19 9.54 0.98 -7.41
N THR A 20 10.05 -0.25 -7.25
CA THR A 20 11.39 -0.63 -7.74
C THR A 20 11.57 -0.46 -9.25
N ASP A 21 10.48 -0.37 -10.03
CA ASP A 21 10.51 -0.09 -11.46
C ASP A 21 10.52 1.43 -11.80
N VAL A 22 10.35 2.31 -10.81
CA VAL A 22 10.26 3.76 -11.02
C VAL A 22 11.63 4.42 -10.82
N GLU A 23 12.32 4.68 -11.93
CA GLU A 23 13.67 5.30 -11.93
C GLU A 23 13.75 6.74 -11.39
N LYS A 24 12.62 7.40 -11.06
CA LYS A 24 12.59 8.83 -10.72
C LYS A 24 11.88 9.12 -9.40
N ARG A 25 12.67 9.51 -8.38
CA ARG A 25 12.21 10.04 -7.08
C ARG A 25 11.19 11.19 -7.20
N GLU A 26 11.23 11.95 -8.29
CA GLU A 26 10.33 13.12 -8.48
C GLU A 26 8.85 12.76 -8.63
N ARG A 27 8.51 11.50 -8.98
CA ARG A 27 7.12 11.03 -9.10
C ARG A 27 6.70 10.05 -8.00
N PHE A 28 7.54 9.88 -6.99
CA PHE A 28 7.36 8.85 -5.97
C PHE A 28 6.01 8.95 -5.24
N GLN A 29 5.59 10.15 -4.88
CA GLN A 29 4.31 10.39 -4.22
C GLN A 29 3.11 10.11 -5.14
N GLU A 30 3.21 10.48 -6.41
CA GLU A 30 2.15 10.22 -7.42
C GLU A 30 2.00 8.71 -7.66
N GLU A 31 3.13 7.98 -7.72
CA GLU A 31 3.14 6.54 -7.89
C GLU A 31 2.57 5.81 -6.66
N ILE A 32 2.93 6.23 -5.44
CA ILE A 32 2.31 5.69 -4.22
C ILE A 32 0.80 5.89 -4.26
N GLN A 33 0.31 7.07 -4.65
CA GLN A 33 -1.13 7.33 -4.75
C GLN A 33 -1.82 6.42 -5.79
N GLN A 34 -1.18 6.16 -6.93
CA GLN A 34 -1.71 5.24 -7.93
C GLN A 34 -1.76 3.79 -7.42
N ILE A 35 -0.70 3.34 -6.75
CA ILE A 35 -0.65 2.00 -6.15
C ILE A 35 -1.70 1.87 -5.06
N GLN A 36 -1.82 2.87 -4.19
CA GLN A 36 -2.84 2.93 -3.15
C GLN A 36 -4.24 2.81 -3.76
N MET A 37 -4.55 3.59 -4.79
CA MET A 37 -5.87 3.57 -5.43
C MET A 37 -6.20 2.19 -6.01
N LYS A 38 -5.24 1.53 -6.67
CA LYS A 38 -5.42 0.17 -7.18
C LYS A 38 -5.68 -0.84 -6.05
N LEU A 39 -4.84 -0.84 -5.02
CA LEU A 39 -4.98 -1.76 -3.89
C LEU A 39 -6.28 -1.52 -3.13
N GLU A 40 -6.74 -0.27 -3.00
CA GLU A 40 -8.05 0.04 -2.43
C GLU A 40 -9.19 -0.51 -3.28
N GLU A 41 -9.10 -0.41 -4.60
CA GLU A 41 -10.09 -0.96 -5.52
C GLU A 41 -10.17 -2.48 -5.40
N GLU A 42 -9.03 -3.17 -5.39
CA GLU A 42 -8.94 -4.63 -5.20
C GLU A 42 -9.52 -5.05 -3.84
N LEU A 43 -9.17 -4.35 -2.76
CA LEU A 43 -9.69 -4.63 -1.41
C LEU A 43 -11.20 -4.43 -1.30
N ARG A 44 -11.78 -3.51 -2.08
CA ARG A 44 -13.22 -3.19 -2.05
C ARG A 44 -14.04 -4.11 -2.93
N ASN A 45 -13.53 -4.45 -4.11
CA ASN A 45 -14.30 -5.09 -5.17
C ASN A 45 -13.98 -6.57 -5.33
N ASP A 46 -12.71 -6.96 -5.16
CA ASP A 46 -12.23 -8.30 -5.49
C ASP A 46 -11.92 -9.15 -4.25
N PHE A 47 -11.62 -8.50 -3.11
CA PHE A 47 -11.28 -9.18 -1.87
C PHE A 47 -12.51 -9.62 -1.05
N ILE A 48 -12.90 -10.89 -1.23
CA ILE A 48 -13.99 -11.53 -0.48
C ILE A 48 -13.52 -11.87 0.94
N CYS A 49 -13.91 -11.03 1.91
CA CYS A 49 -13.57 -11.18 3.32
C CYS A 49 -14.67 -10.57 4.22
N ASP A 50 -14.54 -10.77 5.53
CA ASP A 50 -15.35 -10.05 6.52
C ASP A 50 -15.13 -8.53 6.42
N GLU A 51 -16.21 -7.77 6.58
CA GLU A 51 -16.18 -6.30 6.49
C GLU A 51 -15.22 -5.67 7.52
N ARG A 52 -15.05 -6.33 8.68
CA ARG A 52 -14.06 -5.93 9.67
C ARG A 52 -12.63 -6.06 9.12
N LEU A 53 -12.30 -7.23 8.56
CA LEU A 53 -10.98 -7.48 8.00
C LEU A 53 -10.69 -6.52 6.84
N ARG A 54 -11.69 -6.27 5.98
CA ARG A 54 -11.57 -5.30 4.89
C ARG A 54 -11.20 -3.90 5.39
N ARG A 55 -11.87 -3.44 6.45
CA ARG A 55 -11.58 -2.14 7.07
C ARG A 55 -10.18 -2.09 7.65
N GLU A 56 -9.77 -3.13 8.38
CA GLU A 56 -8.42 -3.25 8.92
C GLU A 56 -7.36 -3.23 7.79
N CYS A 57 -7.60 -3.91 6.68
CA CYS A 57 -6.71 -3.87 5.51
C CYS A 57 -6.62 -2.48 4.87
N LEU A 58 -7.75 -1.79 4.69
CA LEU A 58 -7.77 -0.43 4.13
C LEU A 58 -7.04 0.58 5.03
N GLU A 59 -7.23 0.48 6.35
CA GLU A 59 -6.53 1.31 7.33
C GLU A 59 -5.02 1.02 7.31
N ASN A 60 -4.64 -0.26 7.29
CA ASN A 60 -3.23 -0.65 7.21
C ASN A 60 -2.56 -0.21 5.91
N LEU A 61 -3.28 -0.25 4.78
CA LEU A 61 -2.81 0.27 3.50
C LEU A 61 -2.57 1.79 3.57
N SER A 62 -3.52 2.54 4.13
CA SER A 62 -3.37 3.99 4.31
C SER A 62 -2.19 4.34 5.23
N ASN A 63 -2.00 3.57 6.30
CA ASN A 63 -0.86 3.74 7.20
C ASN A 63 0.47 3.45 6.51
N ALA A 64 0.55 2.39 5.70
CA ALA A 64 1.73 2.05 4.91
C ALA A 64 2.09 3.17 3.91
N CYS A 65 1.10 3.68 3.18
CA CYS A 65 1.30 4.78 2.22
C CYS A 65 1.77 6.07 2.90
N SER A 66 1.20 6.38 4.07
CA SER A 66 1.58 7.57 4.84
C SER A 66 3.03 7.46 5.32
N LYS A 67 3.41 6.31 5.87
CA LYS A 67 4.78 6.06 6.34
C LYS A 67 5.80 6.09 5.20
N LEU A 68 5.50 5.45 4.07
CA LEU A 68 6.36 5.53 2.88
C LEU A 68 6.47 6.96 2.32
N THR A 69 5.42 7.77 2.43
CA THR A 69 5.50 9.18 2.00
C THR A 69 6.38 9.99 2.96
N GLU A 70 6.25 9.78 4.27
CA GLU A 70 7.08 10.43 5.28
C GLU A 70 8.57 10.06 5.17
N ASP A 71 8.88 8.77 4.97
CA ASP A 71 10.24 8.25 4.88
C ASP A 71 11.01 8.80 3.66
N TYR A 72 10.31 9.24 2.60
CA TYR A 72 10.91 9.76 1.37
C TYR A 72 10.97 11.30 1.31
N VAL A 73 10.37 12.00 2.27
CA VAL A 73 10.43 13.48 2.39
C VAL A 73 11.62 13.94 3.26
N VAL A 74 12.38 13.01 3.86
CA VAL A 74 13.58 13.28 4.69
C VAL A 74 14.88 13.19 3.89
#